data_AF-A0A536VKJ9-F1
#
_entry.id   AF-A0A536VKJ9-F1
#
_cell.length_a   1.000
_cell.length_b   1.000
_cell.length_c   1.000
_cell.angle_alpha   90.00
_cell.angle_beta   90.00
_cell.angle_gamma   90.00
#
_symmetry.space_group_name_H-M   'P 1'
#
loop_
_entity.id
_entity.type
_entity.pdbx_description
1 polymer ?
#
loop_
_entity_poly.entity_id
_entity_poly.type
_entity_poly.pdbx_seq_one_letter_code
_entity_poly.pdbx_strand_id
1 'polypeptide(L)' 'RYLAFKHEATSIRNEQGVPKAWISRRLGGDQIDYADERPAIRQLFAEALAKHELKPRMEEAYRAELGELPTKAA' A
#
# COMPACT_ATOMS: atom_id res chain seq x y z
N ARG A 1 2.37 7.89 6.04
CA ARG A 1 1.86 6.79 5.19
C ARG A 1 0.40 7.09 4.90
N TYR A 2 -0.04 7.04 3.63
CA TYR A 2 -1.48 7.10 3.31
C TYR A 2 -2.03 5.67 3.38
N LEU A 3 -3.08 5.46 4.17
CA LEU A 3 -3.87 4.23 4.13
C LEU A 3 -4.99 4.42 3.11
N ALA A 4 -5.08 3.55 2.11
CA ALA A 4 -6.30 3.39 1.33
C ALA A 4 -7.38 2.74 2.22
N PHE A 5 -8.00 3.53 3.10
CA PHE A 5 -9.00 3.03 4.04
C PHE A 5 -10.39 3.03 3.37
N LYS A 6 -10.82 1.89 2.83
CA LYS A 6 -12.24 1.64 2.49
C LYS A 6 -12.84 0.66 3.50
N HIS A 7 -13.71 1.18 4.35
CA HIS A 7 -14.40 0.46 5.44
C HIS A 7 -15.14 -0.82 5.00
N GLU A 8 -15.60 -0.91 3.75
CA GLU A 8 -16.30 -2.10 3.26
C GLU A 8 -15.35 -3.29 2.97
N ALA A 9 -14.11 -3.03 2.55
CA ALA A 9 -13.15 -4.08 2.21
C ALA A 9 -12.58 -4.81 3.44
N THR A 10 -12.67 -4.20 4.63
CA THR A 10 -12.22 -4.83 5.89
C THR A 10 -13.23 -5.84 6.45
N SER A 11 -14.45 -5.87 5.90
CA SER A 11 -15.49 -6.84 6.30
C SER A 11 -15.31 -8.20 5.63
N ILE A 12 -14.64 -8.26 4.48
CA ILE A 12 -14.32 -9.49 3.76
C ILE A 12 -13.06 -10.10 4.36
N ARG A 13 -13.13 -11.38 4.76
CA ARG A 13 -12.05 -12.09 5.47
C ARG A 13 -11.64 -13.36 4.72
N ASN A 14 -10.42 -13.82 4.94
CA ASN A 14 -9.99 -15.16 4.54
C ASN A 14 -10.48 -16.23 5.53
N GLU A 15 -10.15 -17.49 5.27
CA GLU A 15 -10.54 -18.65 6.11
C GLU A 15 -10.01 -18.54 7.55
N GLN A 16 -8.90 -17.84 7.76
CA GLN A 16 -8.29 -17.59 9.07
C GLN A 16 -8.87 -16.35 9.77
N GLY A 17 -9.88 -15.69 9.18
CA GLY A 17 -10.52 -14.50 9.74
C GLY A 17 -9.74 -13.19 9.55
N VAL A 18 -8.64 -13.18 8.78
CA VAL A 18 -7.86 -11.97 8.50
C VAL A 18 -8.58 -11.16 7.40
N PRO A 19 -8.78 -9.84 7.58
CA PRO A 19 -9.34 -8.98 6.54
C PRO A 19 -8.53 -9.04 5.25
N LYS A 20 -9.20 -9.30 4.11
CA LYS A 20 -8.53 -9.37 2.80
C LYS A 20 -7.88 -8.05 2.40
N ALA A 21 -8.41 -6.93 2.87
CA ALA A 21 -7.82 -5.60 2.70
C ALA A 21 -6.43 -5.42 3.35
N TRP A 22 -6.01 -6.32 4.24
CA TRP A 22 -4.68 -6.31 4.87
C TRP A 22 -3.72 -7.33 4.26
N ILE A 23 -4.19 -8.10 3.28
CA ILE A 23 -3.40 -9.12 2.60
C ILE A 23 -3.01 -8.53 1.25
N SER A 24 -1.72 -8.63 0.89
CA SER A 24 -1.23 -8.19 -0.42
C SER A 24 -2.04 -8.83 -1.56
N ARG A 25 -2.31 -8.07 -2.63
CA ARG A 25 -2.88 -8.60 -3.88
C ARG A 25 -2.06 -9.74 -4.47
N ARG A 26 -0.75 -9.74 -4.23
CA ARG A 26 0.16 -10.82 -4.67
C ARG A 26 -0.15 -12.15 -4.00
N LEU A 27 -0.77 -12.11 -2.82
CA LEU A 27 -1.21 -13.25 -2.03
C LEU A 27 -2.72 -13.49 -2.10
N GLY A 28 -3.41 -12.87 -3.08
CA GLY A 28 -4.86 -13.02 -3.27
C GLY A 28 -5.73 -12.15 -2.36
N GLY A 29 -5.13 -11.18 -1.66
CA GLY A 29 -5.84 -10.12 -0.93
C GLY A 29 -6.15 -8.89 -1.78
N ASP A 30 -6.45 -7.78 -1.12
CA ASP A 30 -6.84 -6.52 -1.77
C ASP A 30 -5.86 -5.36 -1.51
N GLN A 31 -4.86 -5.56 -0.65
CA GLN A 31 -3.86 -4.54 -0.35
C GLN A 31 -2.92 -4.32 -1.54
N ILE A 32 -2.70 -3.05 -1.89
CA ILE A 32 -1.70 -2.63 -2.87
C ILE A 32 -0.38 -2.37 -2.14
N ASP A 33 0.66 -3.11 -2.49
CA ASP A 33 2.03 -2.85 -2.02
C ASP A 33 2.59 -1.60 -2.71
N TYR A 34 3.47 -0.84 -2.04
CA TYR A 34 4.11 0.35 -2.63
C TYR A 34 4.88 0.02 -3.92
N ALA A 35 5.40 -1.20 -4.06
CA ALA A 35 6.04 -1.66 -5.29
C ALA A 35 5.09 -1.75 -6.50
N ASP A 36 3.77 -1.93 -6.29
CA ASP A 36 2.77 -2.04 -7.37
C ASP A 36 1.88 -0.79 -7.51
N GLU A 37 2.13 0.26 -6.72
CA GLU A 37 1.37 1.49 -6.83
C GLU A 37 1.71 2.25 -8.11
N ARG A 38 0.75 3.02 -8.63
CA ARG A 38 1.00 3.86 -9.82
C ARG A 38 1.95 5.00 -9.43
N PRO A 39 2.96 5.35 -10.25
CA PRO A 39 3.86 6.47 -9.98
C PRO A 39 3.14 7.80 -9.68
N ALA A 40 1.97 8.01 -10.31
CA ALA A 40 1.11 9.17 -10.07
C ALA A 40 0.68 9.33 -8.60
N ILE A 41 0.53 8.23 -7.85
CA ILE A 41 0.15 8.31 -6.42
C ILE A 41 1.29 8.92 -5.59
N ARG A 42 2.54 8.53 -5.87
CA ARG A 42 3.72 9.11 -5.20
C ARG A 42 3.84 10.59 -5.49
N GLN A 43 3.61 10.98 -6.74
CA GLN A 43 3.60 12.38 -7.17
C GLN A 43 2.50 13.16 -6.44
N LEU A 44 1.26 12.69 -6.46
CA LEU A 44 0.14 13.35 -5.78
C LEU A 44 0.40 13.53 -4.28
N PHE A 45 0.99 12.53 -3.63
CA PHE A 45 1.35 12.63 -2.21
C PHE A 45 2.45 13.68 -1.97
N ALA A 46 3.49 13.69 -2.80
CA ALA A 46 4.56 14.68 -2.71
C ALA A 46 4.04 16.11 -2.95
N GLU A 47 3.19 16.30 -3.95
CA GLU A 47 2.55 17.59 -4.26
C GLU A 47 1.64 18.06 -3.12
N ALA A 48 0.85 17.15 -2.52
CA ALA A 48 -0.01 17.48 -1.39
C ALA A 48 0.81 17.93 -0.16
N LEU A 49 1.92 17.26 0.13
CA LEU A 49 2.82 17.68 1.22
C LEU A 49 3.53 19.01 0.92
N ALA A 50 3.92 19.24 -0.33
CA ALA A 50 4.59 20.48 -0.74
C ALA A 50 3.71 21.73 -0.52
N LYS A 51 2.38 21.60 -0.63
CA LYS A 51 1.42 22.69 -0.27
C LYS A 51 1.52 23.13 1.19
N HIS A 52 2.08 22.28 2.04
CA HIS A 52 2.30 22.54 3.46
C HIS A 52 3.79 22.64 3.81
N GLU A 53 4.65 22.85 2.80
CA GLU A 53 6.11 22.94 2.95
C GLU A 53 6.76 21.68 3.54
N LEU A 54 6.07 20.53 3.43
CA LEU A 54 6.53 19.24 3.89
C LEU A 54 7.10 18.41 2.73
N LYS A 55 8.01 17.49 3.07
CA LYS A 55 8.54 16.49 2.14
C LYS A 55 8.17 15.08 2.61
N PRO A 56 7.83 14.16 1.68
CA PRO A 56 7.60 12.77 2.04
C PRO A 56 8.89 12.12 2.55
N ARG A 57 8.78 11.33 3.63
CA ARG A 57 9.87 10.50 4.18
C ARG A 57 9.62 9.02 3.89
N MET A 58 9.37 8.67 2.63
CA MET A 58 8.92 7.34 2.22
C MET A 58 10.03 6.40 1.75
N GLU A 59 11.23 6.90 1.45
CA GLU A 59 12.33 6.10 0.88
C GLU A 59 12.68 4.86 1.70
N GLU A 60 12.74 5.01 3.03
CA GLU A 60 13.00 3.89 3.93
C GLU A 60 11.86 2.86 3.90
N ALA A 61 10.61 3.32 3.83
CA ALA A 61 9.46 2.43 3.74
C ALA A 61 9.41 1.66 2.42
N TYR A 62 9.72 2.32 1.30
CA TYR A 62 9.83 1.65 0.00
C TYR A 62 10.93 0.60 -0.01
N ARG A 63 12.10 0.92 0.58
CA ARG A 63 13.22 -0.02 0.66
C ARG A 63 12.91 -1.20 1.57
N ALA A 64 12.27 -0.96 2.71
CA ALA A 64 11.89 -2.01 3.64
C ALA A 64 10.90 -3.00 3.00
N GLU A 65 9.86 -2.48 2.33
CA GLU A 65 8.85 -3.32 1.68
C GLU A 65 9.45 -4.19 0.57
N LEU A 66 10.42 -3.67 -0.21
CA LEU A 66 11.09 -4.45 -1.25
C LEU A 66 11.76 -5.72 -0.72
N GLY A 67 12.23 -5.73 0.53
CA GLY A 67 12.83 -6.92 1.15
C GLY A 67 11.80 -7.96 1.61
N GLU A 68 10.56 -7.55 1.85
CA GLU A 68 9.47 -8.39 2.35
C GLU A 68 8.44 -8.69 1.25
N LEU A 69 8.63 -8.17 0.04
CA LEU A 69 7.64 -8.19 -1.02
C LEU A 69 7.38 -9.62 -1.50
N PRO A 70 6.13 -10.10 -1.48
CA PRO A 70 5.80 -11.41 -2.01
C PRO A 70 6.12 -11.51 -3.51
N THR A 71 6.48 -12.71 -3.98
CA THR A 71 6.64 -12.97 -5.41
C THR A 71 5.32 -12.73 -6.11
N LYS A 72 5.35 -12.00 -7.24
CA LYS A 72 4.15 -11.81 -8.06
C LYS A 72 3.80 -13.16 -8.69
N ALA A 73 2.58 -13.64 -8.48
CA ALA A 73 2.08 -14.75 -9.29
C ALA A 73 2.15 -14.35 -10.77
N ALA A 74 2.67 -15.26 -11.61
CA ALA A 74 2.89 -15.05 -13.04
C ALA A 74 1.58 -14.94 -13.82
#